data_AF-A0A645FGQ3-F1
#
_entry.id   AF-A0A645FGQ3-F1
#
_cell.length_a   1.000
_cell.length_b   1.000
_cell.length_c   1.000
_cell.angle_alpha   90.00
_cell.angle_beta   90.00
_cell.angle_gamma   90.00
#
_symmetry.space_group_name_H-M   'P 1'
#
loop_
_entity.id
_entity.type
_entity.pdbx_description
1 polymer ?
#
loop_
_entity_poly.entity_id
_entity_poly.type
_entity_poly.pdbx_seq_one_letter_code
_entity_poly.pdbx_strand_id
1 'polypeptide(L)'
;MAGNRWTELQERDDAWALDCSEEEFDGFWRDYFDLGTDYAAFRAAVPEKDAYLTAAASFGSGIRILRQDPWEMLVTFIISQRKNIPAIRACVETLCRRYGEALGPEYGFPSAAALAAAGEEGLRACALGYRAGYVLAAARLAETGTLNLAALADLDDEALPETLMTVPGVGVKVASCVALFGYHRIAAFPRDVWINRVVRERYRGRFPLYRYKGFAGVMQQYLFYYARYEGKIAEK
;
A
#
# COMPACT_ATOMS: atom_id res chain seq x y z
N MET A 1 -4.93 10.56 -7.83
CA MET A 1 -5.11 11.42 -6.65
C MET A 1 -4.29 10.85 -5.50
N ALA A 2 -3.54 11.70 -4.81
CA ALA A 2 -2.74 11.34 -3.63
C ALA A 2 -2.38 12.62 -2.87
N GLY A 3 -2.27 12.55 -1.54
CA GLY A 3 -1.84 13.69 -0.71
C GLY A 3 -2.63 14.97 -0.97
N ASN A 4 -3.96 14.88 -1.05
CA ASN A 4 -4.87 15.97 -1.38
C ASN A 4 -4.62 16.67 -2.73
N ARG A 5 -4.02 15.96 -3.69
CA ARG A 5 -3.78 16.44 -5.06
C ARG A 5 -4.43 15.51 -6.07
N TRP A 6 -4.92 16.08 -7.16
CA TRP A 6 -5.41 15.36 -8.33
C TRP A 6 -4.56 15.74 -9.55
N THR A 7 -4.15 14.75 -10.32
CA THR A 7 -3.41 14.91 -11.58
C THR A 7 -3.80 13.77 -12.51
N GLU A 8 -3.67 13.99 -13.82
CA GLU A 8 -3.84 12.97 -14.84
C GLU A 8 -2.47 12.47 -15.32
N LEU A 9 -2.34 11.14 -15.43
CA LEU A 9 -1.16 10.50 -15.98
C LEU A 9 -1.46 10.09 -17.44
N GLN A 10 -0.69 10.62 -18.38
CA GLN A 10 -0.87 10.36 -19.80
C GLN A 10 0.34 9.61 -20.37
N GLU A 11 0.07 8.50 -21.05
CA GLU A 11 1.09 7.75 -21.76
C GLU A 11 1.56 8.54 -23.00
N ARG A 12 2.86 8.47 -23.25
CA ARG A 12 3.57 8.92 -24.46
C ARG A 12 4.45 7.77 -24.91
N ASP A 13 4.91 7.79 -26.16
CA ASP A 13 5.59 6.66 -26.80
C ASP A 13 6.64 5.97 -25.90
N ASP A 14 7.52 6.75 -25.25
CA ASP A 14 8.56 6.25 -24.34
C ASP A 14 8.53 6.92 -22.95
N ALA A 15 7.42 7.59 -22.58
CA ALA A 15 7.36 8.38 -21.35
C ALA A 15 5.95 8.47 -20.76
N TRP A 16 5.88 8.93 -19.52
CA TRP A 16 4.63 9.33 -18.88
C TRP A 16 4.67 10.83 -18.61
N ALA A 17 3.60 11.52 -18.98
CA ALA A 17 3.40 12.93 -18.66
C ALA A 17 2.39 13.04 -17.51
N LEU A 18 2.70 13.90 -16.53
CA LEU A 18 1.75 14.31 -15.50
C LEU A 18 1.21 15.70 -15.81
N ASP A 19 -0.10 15.87 -15.69
CA ASP A 19 -0.73 17.19 -15.73
C ASP A 19 -0.55 17.90 -14.38
N CYS A 20 0.59 18.55 -14.19
CA CYS A 20 0.95 19.33 -13.00
C CYS A 20 2.06 20.35 -13.32
N SER A 21 2.32 21.30 -12.42
CA SER A 21 3.47 22.21 -12.56
C SER A 21 4.78 21.49 -12.23
N GLU A 22 5.91 22.03 -12.71
CA GLU A 22 7.24 21.51 -12.35
C GLU A 22 7.50 21.58 -10.84
N GLU A 23 7.05 22.66 -10.18
CA GLU A 23 7.14 22.81 -8.73
C GLU A 23 6.33 21.73 -7.99
N GLU A 24 5.13 21.39 -8.46
CA GLU A 24 4.32 20.31 -7.86
C GLU A 24 4.93 18.94 -8.12
N PHE A 25 5.46 18.71 -9.32
CA PHE A 25 6.16 17.48 -9.64
C PHE A 25 7.36 17.26 -8.73
N ASP A 26 8.18 18.30 -8.56
CA ASP A 26 9.38 18.28 -7.75
C ASP A 26 9.10 18.23 -6.25
N GLY A 27 8.05 18.92 -5.79
CA GLY A 27 7.69 18.98 -4.38
C GLY A 27 6.87 17.80 -3.87
N PHE A 28 6.29 16.97 -4.75
CA PHE A 28 5.44 15.86 -4.32
C PHE A 28 5.54 14.61 -5.21
N TRP A 29 5.28 14.73 -6.52
CA TRP A 29 5.11 13.54 -7.37
C TRP A 29 6.40 12.73 -7.57
N ARG A 30 7.56 13.38 -7.66
CA ARG A 30 8.85 12.70 -7.79
C ARG A 30 9.08 11.72 -6.65
N ASP A 31 8.80 12.13 -5.42
CA ASP A 31 8.94 11.30 -4.23
C ASP A 31 7.78 10.30 -4.10
N TYR A 32 6.54 10.70 -4.43
CA TYR A 32 5.39 9.81 -4.43
C TYR A 32 5.61 8.55 -5.29
N PHE A 33 6.18 8.73 -6.49
CA PHE A 33 6.57 7.62 -7.39
C PHE A 33 7.94 7.02 -7.09
N ASP A 34 8.61 7.51 -6.05
CA ASP A 34 9.92 7.06 -5.57
C ASP A 34 11.00 7.12 -6.66
N LEU A 35 10.97 8.11 -7.56
CA LEU A 35 11.78 8.13 -8.79
C LEU A 35 13.29 8.18 -8.56
N GLY A 36 13.74 8.62 -7.39
CA GLY A 36 15.16 8.66 -7.01
C GLY A 36 15.78 7.29 -6.71
N THR A 37 14.97 6.26 -6.47
CA THR A 37 15.46 4.93 -6.09
C THR A 37 15.85 4.09 -7.31
N ASP A 38 17.03 3.46 -7.28
CA ASP A 38 17.51 2.56 -8.33
C ASP A 38 16.92 1.14 -8.17
N TYR A 39 15.74 0.91 -8.74
CA TYR A 39 15.11 -0.41 -8.76
C TYR A 39 15.86 -1.40 -9.68
N ALA A 40 16.70 -0.93 -10.61
CA ALA A 40 17.50 -1.83 -11.44
C ALA A 40 18.57 -2.53 -10.59
N ALA A 41 19.19 -1.83 -9.65
CA ALA A 41 20.11 -2.42 -8.68
C ALA A 41 19.46 -3.54 -7.84
N PHE A 42 18.20 -3.35 -7.40
CA PHE A 42 17.48 -4.39 -6.67
C PHE A 42 17.22 -5.64 -7.52
N ARG A 43 16.86 -5.47 -8.80
CA ARG A 43 16.71 -6.60 -9.73
C ARG A 43 18.04 -7.31 -9.98
N ALA A 44 19.14 -6.56 -10.12
CA ALA A 44 20.48 -7.12 -10.31
C ALA A 44 20.99 -7.92 -9.09
N ALA A 45 20.44 -7.68 -7.89
CA ALA A 45 20.78 -8.45 -6.69
C ALA A 45 20.20 -9.89 -6.68
N VAL A 46 19.24 -10.18 -7.58
CA VAL A 46 18.62 -11.51 -7.71
C VAL A 46 19.62 -12.48 -8.33
N PRO A 47 19.94 -13.61 -7.68
CA PRO A 47 20.81 -14.62 -8.28
C PRO A 47 20.17 -15.24 -9.53
N GLU A 48 20.95 -15.42 -10.60
CA GLU A 48 20.48 -16.11 -11.82
C GLU A 48 19.91 -17.51 -11.54
N LYS A 49 20.42 -18.20 -10.51
CA LYS A 49 19.92 -19.51 -10.07
C LYS A 49 18.52 -19.47 -9.45
N ASP A 50 18.03 -18.30 -9.02
CA ASP A 50 16.66 -18.11 -8.57
C ASP A 50 15.79 -17.79 -9.79
N ALA A 51 15.51 -18.81 -10.59
CA ALA A 51 14.77 -18.66 -11.85
C ALA A 51 13.38 -18.04 -11.64
N TYR A 52 12.72 -18.33 -10.51
CA TYR A 52 11.39 -17.79 -10.22
C TYR A 52 11.44 -16.29 -9.93
N LEU A 53 12.33 -15.84 -9.03
CA LEU A 53 12.44 -14.41 -8.72
C LEU A 53 13.00 -13.63 -9.91
N THR A 54 13.90 -14.22 -10.70
CA THR A 54 14.42 -13.60 -11.93
C THR A 54 13.29 -13.34 -12.93
N ALA A 55 12.44 -14.34 -13.18
CA ALA A 55 11.26 -14.19 -14.04
C ALA A 55 10.28 -13.14 -13.48
N ALA A 56 10.01 -13.19 -12.18
CA ALA A 56 9.11 -12.25 -11.52
C ALA A 56 9.62 -10.80 -11.57
N ALA A 57 10.92 -10.59 -11.33
CA ALA A 57 11.58 -9.28 -11.38
C ALA A 57 11.64 -8.72 -12.81
N SER A 58 11.84 -9.57 -13.82
CA SER A 58 11.77 -9.17 -15.22
C SER A 58 10.34 -8.82 -15.64
N PHE A 59 9.36 -9.64 -15.26
CA PHE A 59 7.95 -9.41 -15.58
C PHE A 59 7.40 -8.13 -14.92
N GLY A 60 7.82 -7.87 -13.68
CA GLY A 60 7.45 -6.68 -12.92
C GLY A 60 8.45 -5.53 -13.03
N SER A 61 9.26 -5.42 -14.09
CA SER A 61 10.38 -4.46 -14.15
C SER A 61 9.99 -2.99 -13.93
N GLY A 62 8.73 -2.63 -14.27
CA GLY A 62 8.16 -1.30 -14.06
C GLY A 62 7.57 -1.04 -12.67
N ILE A 63 7.53 -2.03 -11.77
CA ILE A 63 6.98 -1.86 -10.42
C ILE A 63 7.89 -0.94 -9.59
N ARG A 64 7.25 0.04 -8.95
CA ARG A 64 7.82 0.90 -7.90
C ARG A 64 6.91 0.88 -6.68
N ILE A 65 7.48 1.07 -5.49
CA ILE A 65 6.72 1.17 -4.24
C ILE A 65 6.41 2.65 -4.00
N LEU A 66 5.14 3.02 -4.15
CA LEU A 66 4.69 4.39 -3.95
C LEU A 66 4.86 4.83 -2.49
N ARG A 67 5.16 6.11 -2.27
CA ARG A 67 5.16 6.76 -0.94
C ARG A 67 3.78 7.33 -0.64
N GLN A 68 2.85 6.46 -0.28
CA GLN A 68 1.46 6.85 -0.05
C GLN A 68 1.25 7.43 1.34
N ASP A 69 0.15 8.13 1.52
CA ASP A 69 -0.24 8.70 2.81
C ASP A 69 -0.48 7.59 3.86
N PRO A 70 0.14 7.66 5.06
CA PRO A 70 -0.03 6.65 6.10
C PRO A 70 -1.47 6.45 6.57
N TRP A 71 -2.28 7.53 6.60
CA TRP A 71 -3.68 7.46 7.04
C TRP A 71 -4.53 6.71 6.01
N GLU A 72 -4.42 7.08 4.74
CA GLU A 72 -5.08 6.38 3.64
C GLU A 72 -4.68 4.90 3.60
N MET A 73 -3.39 4.59 3.78
CA MET A 73 -2.92 3.20 3.83
C MET A 73 -3.47 2.43 5.01
N LEU A 74 -3.51 3.02 6.20
CA LEU A 74 -4.09 2.40 7.40
C LEU A 74 -5.54 1.99 7.16
N VAL A 75 -6.38 2.94 6.75
CA VAL A 75 -7.81 2.69 6.52
C VAL A 75 -8.01 1.71 5.37
N THR A 76 -7.31 1.88 4.24
CA THR A 76 -7.42 1.00 3.07
C THR A 76 -7.04 -0.43 3.39
N PHE A 77 -5.95 -0.66 4.14
CA PHE A 77 -5.56 -2.02 4.50
C PHE A 77 -6.44 -2.64 5.60
N ILE A 78 -7.04 -1.85 6.50
CA ILE A 78 -8.12 -2.34 7.37
C ILE A 78 -9.30 -2.84 6.52
N ILE A 79 -9.72 -2.09 5.50
CA ILE A 79 -10.78 -2.48 4.56
C ILE A 79 -10.41 -3.74 3.78
N SER A 80 -9.12 -3.91 3.44
CA SER A 80 -8.62 -5.01 2.60
C SER A 80 -8.77 -6.40 3.21
N GLN A 81 -8.86 -6.50 4.54
CA GLN A 81 -8.89 -7.77 5.26
C GLN A 81 -10.01 -8.65 4.71
N ARG A 82 -9.75 -9.88 4.27
CA ARG A 82 -10.78 -10.82 3.76
C ARG A 82 -11.74 -10.19 2.74
N LYS A 83 -11.22 -9.39 1.80
CA LYS A 83 -11.99 -8.75 0.72
C LYS A 83 -11.19 -8.81 -0.59
N ASN A 84 -11.87 -8.88 -1.73
CA ASN A 84 -11.22 -8.86 -3.05
C ASN A 84 -10.94 -7.43 -3.52
N ILE A 85 -9.97 -7.25 -4.42
CA ILE A 85 -9.49 -5.94 -4.88
C ILE A 85 -10.63 -5.07 -5.45
N PRO A 86 -11.52 -5.56 -6.34
CA PRO A 86 -12.64 -4.75 -6.83
C PRO A 86 -13.56 -4.23 -5.72
N ALA A 87 -13.90 -5.08 -4.75
CA ALA A 87 -14.75 -4.67 -3.63
C ALA A 87 -14.03 -3.70 -2.67
N ILE A 88 -12.70 -3.82 -2.50
CA ILE A 88 -11.91 -2.86 -1.73
C ILE A 88 -11.97 -1.48 -2.39
N ARG A 89 -11.69 -1.41 -3.70
CA ARG A 89 -11.75 -0.17 -4.49
C ARG A 89 -13.11 0.49 -4.38
N ALA A 90 -14.20 -0.27 -4.58
CA ALA A 90 -15.54 0.27 -4.46
C ALA A 90 -15.85 0.86 -3.06
N CYS A 91 -15.36 0.23 -1.98
CA CYS A 91 -15.53 0.77 -0.62
C CYS A 91 -14.76 2.09 -0.45
N VAL A 92 -13.51 2.15 -0.90
CA VAL A 92 -12.66 3.35 -0.82
C VAL A 92 -13.23 4.49 -1.65
N GLU A 93 -13.62 4.23 -2.90
CA GLU A 93 -14.27 5.23 -3.76
C GLU A 93 -15.58 5.76 -3.14
N THR A 94 -16.38 4.89 -2.51
CA THR A 94 -17.60 5.31 -1.82
C THR A 94 -17.30 6.17 -0.60
N LEU A 95 -16.26 5.83 0.18
CA LEU A 95 -15.81 6.66 1.31
C LEU A 95 -15.37 8.06 0.83
N CYS A 96 -14.55 8.11 -0.22
CA CYS A 96 -14.07 9.37 -0.78
C CYS A 96 -15.23 10.25 -1.27
N ARG A 97 -16.16 9.70 -2.06
CA ARG A 97 -17.33 10.46 -2.56
C ARG A 97 -18.25 10.99 -1.45
N ARG A 98 -18.34 10.29 -0.31
CA ARG A 98 -19.26 10.67 0.78
C ARG A 98 -18.63 11.59 1.81
N TYR A 99 -17.35 11.43 2.09
CA TYR A 99 -16.68 12.05 3.24
C TYR A 99 -15.35 12.73 2.88
N GLY A 100 -14.94 12.65 1.61
CA GLY A 100 -13.75 13.33 1.09
C GLY A 100 -14.06 14.75 0.66
N GLU A 101 -13.02 15.59 0.61
CA GLU A 101 -13.11 16.94 0.06
C GLU A 101 -13.00 16.90 -1.47
N ALA A 102 -13.67 17.82 -2.17
CA ALA A 102 -13.60 17.88 -3.63
C ALA A 102 -12.19 18.32 -4.09
N LEU A 103 -11.61 17.55 -5.01
CA LEU A 103 -10.30 17.78 -5.63
C LEU A 103 -10.46 17.77 -7.16
N GLY A 104 -11.12 18.80 -7.68
CA GLY A 104 -11.51 18.89 -9.08
C GLY A 104 -12.66 17.94 -9.39
N PRO A 105 -12.52 17.01 -10.37
CA PRO A 105 -13.59 16.06 -10.72
C PRO A 105 -13.71 14.87 -9.74
N GLU A 106 -12.75 14.72 -8.83
CA GLU A 106 -12.66 13.60 -7.88
C GLU A 106 -12.76 14.08 -6.43
N TYR A 107 -12.81 13.15 -5.47
CA TYR A 107 -12.86 13.43 -4.04
C TYR A 107 -11.65 12.84 -3.31
N GLY A 108 -10.96 13.66 -2.51
CA GLY A 108 -9.84 13.25 -1.67
C GLY A 108 -10.17 12.11 -0.72
N PHE A 109 -9.14 11.45 -0.19
CA PHE A 109 -9.33 10.49 0.88
C PHE A 109 -9.87 11.23 2.12
N PRO A 110 -10.93 10.73 2.79
CA PRO A 110 -11.51 11.43 3.93
C PRO A 110 -10.54 11.62 5.10
N SER A 111 -10.62 12.76 5.78
CA SER A 111 -9.84 12.99 7.01
C SER A 111 -10.31 12.08 8.16
N ALA A 112 -9.45 11.91 9.17
CA ALA A 112 -9.81 11.19 10.39
C ALA A 112 -11.07 11.79 11.06
N ALA A 113 -11.15 13.12 11.14
CA ALA A 113 -12.30 13.82 11.70
C ALA A 113 -13.59 13.54 10.90
N ALA A 114 -13.51 13.55 9.56
CA ALA A 114 -14.67 13.25 8.71
C ALA A 114 -15.19 11.82 8.93
N LEU A 115 -14.29 10.83 9.02
CA LEU A 115 -14.67 9.44 9.26
C LEU A 115 -15.18 9.22 10.70
N ALA A 116 -14.65 9.94 11.69
CA ALA A 116 -15.13 9.88 13.07
C ALA A 116 -16.55 10.47 13.19
N ALA A 117 -16.80 11.61 12.54
CA ALA A 117 -18.11 12.26 12.49
C ALA A 117 -19.16 11.44 11.73
N ALA A 118 -18.76 10.69 10.69
CA ALA A 118 -19.67 9.81 9.94
C ALA A 118 -20.33 8.72 10.80
N GLY A 119 -19.67 8.33 11.90
CA GLY A 119 -20.14 7.27 12.79
C GLY A 119 -20.18 5.88 12.16
N GLU A 120 -20.51 4.86 12.94
CA GLU A 120 -20.46 3.47 12.45
C GLU A 120 -21.49 3.22 11.35
N GLU A 121 -22.70 3.79 11.47
CA GLU A 121 -23.76 3.61 10.49
C GLU A 121 -23.38 4.20 9.11
N GLY A 122 -22.82 5.41 9.09
CA GLY A 122 -22.33 6.04 7.86
C GLY A 122 -21.22 5.21 7.19
N LEU A 123 -20.29 4.71 7.98
CA LEU A 123 -19.23 3.82 7.50
C LEU A 123 -19.77 2.47 6.99
N ARG A 124 -20.79 1.89 7.65
CA ARG A 124 -21.46 0.67 7.16
C ARG A 124 -22.16 0.89 5.82
N ALA A 125 -22.74 2.07 5.62
CA ALA A 125 -23.35 2.46 4.35
C ALA A 125 -22.34 2.58 3.19
N CYS A 126 -21.03 2.52 3.46
CA CYS A 126 -19.96 2.40 2.47
C CYS A 126 -19.51 0.95 2.21
N ALA A 127 -20.31 -0.05 2.62
CA ALA A 127 -20.07 -1.49 2.43
C ALA A 127 -18.81 -2.06 3.14
N LEU A 128 -18.40 -1.44 4.25
CA LEU A 128 -17.27 -1.89 5.08
C LEU A 128 -17.59 -3.18 5.88
N GLY A 129 -18.87 -3.43 6.16
CA GLY A 129 -19.33 -4.54 6.98
C GLY A 129 -18.79 -4.45 8.41
N TYR A 130 -18.29 -5.55 8.97
CA TYR A 130 -17.70 -5.56 10.32
C TYR A 130 -16.48 -4.64 10.49
N ARG A 131 -15.84 -4.23 9.39
CA ARG A 131 -14.66 -3.34 9.40
C ARG A 131 -15.04 -1.89 9.73
N ALA A 132 -16.33 -1.53 9.66
CA ALA A 132 -16.78 -0.18 9.99
C ALA A 132 -16.39 0.20 11.42
N GLY A 133 -16.52 -0.71 12.40
CA GLY A 133 -16.07 -0.48 13.77
C GLY A 133 -14.55 -0.28 13.90
N TYR A 134 -13.75 -0.98 13.10
CA TYR A 134 -12.29 -0.82 13.08
C TYR A 134 -11.86 0.51 12.47
N VAL A 135 -12.47 0.90 11.34
CA VAL A 135 -12.23 2.19 10.71
C VAL A 135 -12.65 3.34 11.64
N LEU A 136 -13.81 3.21 12.31
CA LEU A 136 -14.26 4.21 13.28
C LEU A 136 -13.30 4.34 14.46
N ALA A 137 -12.82 3.22 14.99
CA ALA A 137 -11.84 3.24 16.08
C ALA A 137 -10.53 3.91 15.66
N ALA A 138 -10.00 3.56 14.47
CA ALA A 138 -8.80 4.20 13.92
C ALA A 138 -9.00 5.70 13.70
N ALA A 139 -10.15 6.11 13.15
CA ALA A 139 -10.50 7.52 12.93
C ALA A 139 -10.54 8.31 14.23
N ARG A 140 -11.19 7.79 15.27
CA ARG A 140 -11.24 8.44 16.59
C ARG A 140 -9.86 8.56 17.23
N LEU A 141 -9.05 7.49 17.19
CA LEU A 141 -7.69 7.54 17.74
C LEU A 141 -6.83 8.58 17.03
N ALA A 142 -6.94 8.69 15.71
CA ALA A 142 -6.22 9.68 14.92
C ALA A 142 -6.74 11.11 15.17
N GLU A 143 -8.06 11.30 15.22
CA GLU A 143 -8.71 12.59 15.50
C GLU A 143 -8.34 13.14 16.89
N THR A 144 -8.31 12.28 17.92
CA THR A 144 -7.95 12.71 19.29
C THR A 144 -6.44 12.87 19.48
N GLY A 145 -5.63 12.53 18.47
CA GLY A 145 -4.16 12.54 18.56
C GLY A 145 -3.55 11.38 19.35
N THR A 146 -4.36 10.43 19.83
CA THR A 146 -3.88 9.21 20.51
C THR A 146 -3.03 8.35 19.56
N LEU A 147 -3.42 8.32 18.27
CA LEU A 147 -2.63 7.75 17.19
C LEU A 147 -2.06 8.89 16.35
N ASN A 148 -0.84 9.32 16.65
CA ASN A 148 -0.13 10.33 15.87
C ASN A 148 0.66 9.66 14.73
N LEU A 149 0.05 9.58 13.54
CA LEU A 149 0.67 8.95 12.37
C LEU A 149 1.95 9.65 11.89
N ALA A 150 2.07 10.96 12.05
CA ALA A 150 3.29 11.67 11.70
C ALA A 150 4.46 11.22 12.60
N ALA A 151 4.23 11.10 13.91
CA ALA A 151 5.25 10.65 14.86
C ALA A 151 5.66 9.18 14.65
N LEU A 152 4.81 8.34 14.03
CA LEU A 152 5.17 6.96 13.73
C LEU A 152 6.29 6.86 12.68
N ALA A 153 6.49 7.89 11.85
CA ALA A 153 7.56 7.90 10.85
C ALA A 153 8.97 7.86 11.47
N ASP A 154 9.10 8.30 12.72
CA ASP A 154 10.37 8.35 13.46
C ASP A 154 10.66 7.05 14.24
N LEU A 155 9.71 6.11 14.28
CA LEU A 155 9.90 4.81 14.91
C LEU A 155 10.80 3.90 14.06
N ASP A 156 11.54 3.02 14.75
CA ASP A 156 12.31 1.96 14.11
C ASP A 156 11.40 0.85 13.54
N ASP A 157 12.02 -0.07 12.80
CA ASP A 157 11.31 -1.12 12.06
C ASP A 157 10.67 -2.18 12.99
N GLU A 158 11.05 -2.23 14.26
CA GLU A 158 10.43 -3.04 15.30
C GLU A 158 9.21 -2.33 15.94
N ALA A 159 9.38 -1.08 16.38
CA ALA A 159 8.36 -0.34 17.13
C ALA A 159 7.20 0.15 16.26
N LEU A 160 7.44 0.45 14.98
CA LEU A 160 6.41 0.89 14.04
C LEU A 160 5.26 -0.14 13.90
N PRO A 161 5.51 -1.40 13.51
CA PRO A 161 4.45 -2.39 13.39
C PRO A 161 3.79 -2.72 14.74
N GLU A 162 4.55 -2.73 15.84
CA GLU A 162 3.98 -2.93 17.18
C GLU A 162 2.96 -1.86 17.54
N THR A 163 3.31 -0.60 17.29
CA THR A 163 2.42 0.54 17.52
C THR A 163 1.19 0.48 16.62
N LEU A 164 1.36 0.17 15.33
CA LEU A 164 0.24 0.01 14.39
C LEU A 164 -0.73 -1.09 14.84
N MET A 165 -0.24 -2.20 15.39
CA MET A 165 -1.07 -3.31 15.88
C MET A 165 -1.88 -2.99 17.15
N THR A 166 -1.63 -1.85 17.81
CA THR A 166 -2.49 -1.37 18.90
C THR A 166 -3.85 -0.88 18.39
N VAL A 167 -3.95 -0.54 17.09
CA VAL A 167 -5.18 -0.06 16.48
C VAL A 167 -6.16 -1.24 16.27
N PRO A 168 -7.41 -1.16 16.75
CA PRO A 168 -8.38 -2.23 16.57
C PRO A 168 -8.56 -2.66 15.11
N GLY A 169 -8.42 -3.96 14.85
CA GLY A 169 -8.51 -4.51 13.50
C GLY A 169 -7.21 -4.46 12.70
N VAL A 170 -6.10 -4.02 13.28
CA VAL A 170 -4.77 -4.07 12.66
C VAL A 170 -3.99 -5.24 13.25
N GLY A 171 -3.73 -6.26 12.42
CA GLY A 171 -2.79 -7.35 12.74
C GLY A 171 -1.51 -7.26 11.92
N VAL A 172 -0.60 -8.22 12.13
CA VAL A 172 0.73 -8.29 11.49
C VAL A 172 0.70 -7.99 9.99
N LYS A 173 -0.24 -8.57 9.25
CA LYS A 173 -0.35 -8.34 7.79
C LYS A 173 -0.69 -6.89 7.47
N VAL A 174 -1.65 -6.29 8.18
CA VAL A 174 -2.09 -4.90 7.93
C VAL A 174 -0.96 -3.96 8.33
N ALA A 175 -0.38 -4.13 9.52
CA ALA A 175 0.75 -3.32 9.99
C ALA A 175 1.93 -3.37 9.00
N SER A 176 2.29 -4.56 8.51
CA SER A 176 3.38 -4.70 7.53
C SER A 176 3.06 -4.02 6.19
N CYS A 177 1.81 -4.08 5.71
CA CYS A 177 1.41 -3.32 4.52
C CYS A 177 1.46 -1.81 4.74
N VAL A 178 1.02 -1.32 5.90
CA VAL A 178 1.07 0.11 6.23
C VAL A 178 2.52 0.59 6.36
N ALA A 179 3.40 -0.19 6.99
CA ALA A 179 4.82 0.10 7.04
C ALA A 179 5.45 0.19 5.63
N LEU A 180 5.14 -0.77 4.76
CA LEU A 180 5.67 -0.81 3.39
C LEU A 180 5.17 0.35 2.53
N PHE A 181 3.86 0.59 2.50
CA PHE A 181 3.25 1.50 1.53
C PHE A 181 2.98 2.91 2.08
N GLY A 182 2.77 3.05 3.38
CA GLY A 182 2.51 4.34 4.04
C GLY A 182 3.77 4.98 4.60
N TYR A 183 4.67 4.19 5.18
CA TYR A 183 5.94 4.70 5.76
C TYR A 183 7.17 4.40 4.90
N HIS A 184 6.94 3.85 3.70
CA HIS A 184 7.99 3.49 2.74
C HIS A 184 9.14 2.66 3.37
N ARG A 185 8.82 1.78 4.33
CA ARG A 185 9.77 0.82 4.90
C ARG A 185 9.95 -0.35 3.92
N ILE A 186 10.71 -0.11 2.86
CA ILE A 186 10.90 -1.07 1.73
C ILE A 186 11.61 -2.38 2.12
N ALA A 187 12.12 -2.49 3.35
CA ALA A 187 12.59 -3.74 3.94
C ALA A 187 11.45 -4.65 4.42
N ALA A 188 10.25 -4.12 4.67
CA ALA A 188 9.11 -4.88 5.15
C ALA A 188 8.66 -5.92 4.11
N PHE A 189 8.30 -7.12 4.57
CA PHE A 189 7.90 -8.25 3.71
C PHE A 189 6.48 -8.73 4.06
N PRO A 190 5.41 -8.03 3.65
CA PRO A 190 4.04 -8.42 3.97
C PRO A 190 3.71 -9.81 3.42
N ARG A 191 3.19 -10.70 4.27
CA ARG A 191 2.80 -12.06 3.89
C ARG A 191 1.29 -12.22 3.91
N ASP A 192 0.71 -12.32 2.72
CA ASP A 192 -0.68 -12.70 2.51
C ASP A 192 -0.77 -14.15 2.02
N VAL A 193 -1.96 -14.59 1.59
CA VAL A 193 -2.18 -15.95 1.09
C VAL A 193 -1.35 -16.26 -0.17
N TRP A 194 -1.12 -15.27 -1.05
CA TRP A 194 -0.35 -15.44 -2.28
C TRP A 194 1.14 -15.57 -1.99
N ILE A 195 1.69 -14.67 -1.17
CA ILE A 195 3.09 -14.75 -0.76
C ILE A 195 3.35 -16.02 0.06
N ASN A 196 2.45 -16.39 0.97
CA ASN A 196 2.58 -17.65 1.72
C ASN A 196 2.63 -18.86 0.78
N ARG A 197 1.78 -18.87 -0.27
CA ARG A 197 1.77 -19.90 -1.30
C ARG A 197 3.09 -19.95 -2.06
N VAL A 198 3.57 -18.81 -2.57
CA VAL A 198 4.85 -18.71 -3.30
C VAL A 198 6.02 -19.19 -2.44
N VAL A 199 6.12 -18.72 -1.20
CA VAL A 199 7.20 -19.12 -0.29
C VAL A 199 7.17 -20.62 -0.02
N ARG A 200 5.98 -21.21 0.17
CA ARG A 200 5.83 -22.66 0.35
C ARG A 200 6.25 -23.45 -0.90
N GLU A 201 5.74 -23.07 -2.07
CA GLU A 201 5.85 -23.85 -3.31
C GLU A 201 7.18 -23.65 -4.04
N ARG A 202 7.74 -22.43 -4.01
CA ARG A 202 8.97 -22.07 -4.75
C ARG A 202 10.21 -22.03 -3.86
N TYR A 203 10.02 -21.77 -2.56
CA TYR A 203 11.12 -21.57 -1.62
C TYR A 203 11.13 -22.57 -0.45
N ARG A 204 10.40 -23.69 -0.57
CA ARG A 204 10.32 -24.75 0.46
C ARG A 204 9.98 -24.21 1.86
N GLY A 205 9.13 -23.18 1.89
CA GLY A 205 8.69 -22.52 3.13
C GLY A 205 9.65 -21.44 3.67
N ARG A 206 10.81 -21.21 3.05
CA ARG A 206 11.82 -20.25 3.55
C ARG A 206 12.41 -19.39 2.45
N PHE A 207 11.90 -18.17 2.32
CA PHE A 207 12.48 -17.14 1.44
C PHE A 207 13.74 -16.53 2.10
N PRO A 208 14.86 -16.32 1.36
CA PRO A 208 16.12 -15.86 1.93
C PRO A 208 16.14 -14.34 2.18
N LEU A 209 15.34 -13.88 3.15
CA LEU A 209 15.21 -12.44 3.48
C LEU A 209 16.55 -11.75 3.76
N TYR A 210 17.51 -12.46 4.37
CA TYR A 210 18.85 -11.95 4.68
C TYR A 210 19.60 -11.40 3.46
N ARG A 211 19.29 -11.91 2.25
CA ARG A 211 19.93 -11.49 1.00
C ARG A 211 19.42 -10.13 0.52
N TYR A 212 18.22 -9.75 0.93
CA TYR A 212 17.52 -8.55 0.48
C TYR A 212 17.34 -7.56 1.63
N LYS A 213 18.29 -7.54 2.58
CA LYS A 213 18.29 -6.62 3.72
C LYS A 213 18.17 -5.19 3.21
N GLY A 214 17.18 -4.46 3.72
CA GLY A 214 16.90 -3.08 3.32
C GLY A 214 15.92 -2.93 2.15
N PHE A 215 15.59 -3.99 1.40
CA PHE A 215 14.70 -3.89 0.22
C PHE A 215 13.86 -5.16 -0.05
N ALA A 216 13.66 -6.03 0.94
CA ALA A 216 12.93 -7.28 0.77
C ALA A 216 11.49 -7.07 0.28
N GLY A 217 10.86 -5.94 0.61
CA GLY A 217 9.55 -5.54 0.12
C GLY A 217 9.50 -5.38 -1.39
N VAL A 218 10.59 -4.93 -2.02
CA VAL A 218 10.69 -4.85 -3.49
C VAL A 218 10.59 -6.26 -4.10
N MET A 219 11.33 -7.22 -3.55
CA MET A 219 11.24 -8.63 -3.99
C MET A 219 9.84 -9.19 -3.76
N GLN A 220 9.22 -8.85 -2.62
CA GLN A 220 7.85 -9.25 -2.31
C GLN A 220 6.86 -8.74 -3.36
N GLN A 221 7.01 -7.50 -3.86
CA GLN A 221 6.13 -6.96 -4.90
C GLN A 221 6.26 -7.73 -6.22
N TYR A 222 7.48 -8.05 -6.66
CA TYR A 222 7.71 -8.87 -7.85
C TYR A 222 7.04 -10.25 -7.71
N LEU A 223 7.28 -10.94 -6.59
CA LEU A 223 6.67 -12.24 -6.31
C LEU A 223 5.14 -12.18 -6.30
N PHE A 224 4.57 -11.16 -5.64
CA PHE A 224 3.13 -10.99 -5.54
C PHE A 224 2.48 -10.77 -6.92
N TYR A 225 3.02 -9.83 -7.69
CA TYR A 225 2.48 -9.48 -9.00
C TYR A 225 2.54 -10.66 -9.96
N TYR A 226 3.69 -11.33 -10.01
CA TYR A 226 3.91 -12.49 -10.87
C TYR A 226 3.00 -13.67 -10.49
N ALA A 227 2.90 -14.01 -9.20
CA ALA A 227 2.05 -15.11 -8.74
C ALA A 227 0.55 -14.87 -9.02
N ARG A 228 0.10 -13.62 -8.92
CA ARG A 228 -1.28 -13.23 -9.28
C ARG A 228 -1.55 -13.35 -10.77
N TYR A 229 -0.54 -13.09 -11.61
CA TYR A 229 -0.65 -13.24 -13.06
C TYR A 229 -0.65 -14.72 -13.48
N GLU A 230 0.29 -15.53 -12.97
CA GLU A 230 0.31 -16.98 -13.20
C GLU A 230 -1.02 -17.64 -12.78
N GLY A 231 -1.58 -17.24 -11.63
CA GLY A 231 -2.87 -17.74 -11.14
C GLY A 231 -4.03 -17.45 -12.10
N LYS A 232 -4.03 -16.30 -12.80
CA LYS A 232 -5.06 -15.97 -13.81
C LYS A 232 -4.93 -16.80 -15.09
N ILE A 233 -3.73 -17.27 -15.43
CA ILE A 233 -3.52 -18.15 -16.58
C ILE A 233 -3.95 -19.58 -16.23
N ALA A 234 -3.66 -20.04 -15.01
CA ALA A 234 -4.03 -21.39 -14.57
C ALA A 234 -5.54 -21.60 -14.35
N GLU A 235 -6.32 -20.52 -14.22
CA GLU A 235 -7.79 -20.53 -14.11
C GLU A 235 -8.52 -20.39 -15.46
N LYS A 236 -7.78 -20.23 -16.57
CA LYS A 236 -8.31 -20.22 -17.95
C LYS A 236 -8.05 -21.56 -18.64
#